data_AF-A0A1V5PGI9-F1
#
_entry.id   AF-A0A1V5PGI9-F1
#
_cell.length_a   1.000
_cell.length_b   1.000
_cell.length_c   1.000
_cell.angle_alpha   90.00
_cell.angle_beta   90.00
_cell.angle_gamma   90.00
#
_symmetry.space_group_name_H-M   'P 1'
#
loop_
_entity.id
_entity.type
_entity.pdbx_description
1 polymer ?
#
loop_
_entity_poly.entity_id
_entity_poly.type
_entity_poly.pdbx_seq_one_letter_code
_entity_poly.pdbx_strand_id
1 'polypeptide(L)'
;MVEEYKLIRDLTSKDEYVRLSAARTLGNQKTKEAVDGLIQLLNDTNVAVRTIAAEALGKIGDDRAANGLITGLSDEYSRMRKASAEALGKLNDYRALTPLINLYQKDPDPDVRDVARKSIEKINILVNDILDKLEEELDSPKDADRKQAVRFLGKIGNGRAITILLKAQNDKNWEIQQSASEEIDRLLIIGIEPFLNGLKDKNWKIRVAAADYLGRIRNLASIDPLVEALQDEKKEVVRSTCKALGEIKEKRILYPLRSLLQNTTDNKTKEEILTAISKIGGTESIEFMLKILRENMDFTRDIAEERLFDMGTEVLLPIALEMQEMNIKAQEGAVRILIRFGEKGVNYFVEKLNDPDKQIRKACVNALGHIQAREALHIIQYYAKDSDEEMREIAINAIKLINKKKKRTLKPSYVFSGSIIDRVSTFFSSTIKMIHNVRTYSKNEETFICGKCGQIISRKASSGSLTGLLEKSRFGKCPQCNKILCNNCADAVLIGDGEISISCPKCNVELEEI
;
A
#
# COMPACT_ATOMS: atom_id res chain seq x y z
N MET A 1 13.11 -48.40 -29.33
CA MET A 1 14.20 -48.41 -28.34
C MET A 1 15.60 -48.21 -28.95
N VAL A 2 16.22 -49.18 -29.64
CA VAL A 2 17.63 -49.01 -30.13
C VAL A 2 17.80 -47.83 -31.09
N GLU A 3 16.83 -47.61 -31.97
CA GLU A 3 16.84 -46.47 -32.91
C GLU A 3 16.59 -45.12 -32.21
N GLU A 4 15.76 -45.09 -31.15
CA GLU A 4 15.49 -43.87 -30.38
C GLU A 4 16.71 -43.44 -29.56
N TYR A 5 17.41 -44.37 -28.92
CA TYR A 5 18.67 -44.07 -28.21
C TYR A 5 19.76 -43.57 -29.16
N LYS A 6 19.81 -44.12 -30.38
CA LYS A 6 20.71 -43.62 -31.42
C LYS A 6 20.36 -42.19 -31.82
N LEU A 7 19.08 -41.90 -32.08
CA LEU A 7 18.61 -40.55 -32.43
C LEU A 7 18.88 -39.53 -31.31
N ILE A 8 18.67 -39.89 -30.04
CA ILE A 8 18.99 -39.03 -28.90
C ILE A 8 20.49 -38.73 -28.85
N ARG A 9 21.35 -39.73 -29.07
CA ARG A 9 22.80 -39.53 -29.15
C ARG A 9 23.18 -38.62 -30.31
N ASP A 10 22.52 -38.76 -31.45
CA ASP A 10 22.79 -38.00 -32.68
C ASP A 10 22.47 -36.50 -32.52
N LEU A 11 21.71 -36.09 -31.49
CA LEU A 11 21.55 -34.68 -31.10
C LEU A 11 22.88 -34.00 -30.71
N THR A 12 23.90 -34.78 -30.30
CA THR A 12 25.23 -34.24 -29.93
C THR A 12 26.27 -34.38 -31.04
N SER A 13 25.84 -34.78 -32.26
CA SER A 13 26.73 -34.95 -33.41
C SER A 13 27.49 -33.66 -33.74
N LYS A 14 28.74 -33.78 -34.20
CA LYS A 14 29.50 -32.64 -34.75
C LYS A 14 28.89 -32.10 -36.04
N ASP A 15 28.20 -32.97 -36.80
CA ASP A 15 27.52 -32.61 -38.03
C ASP A 15 26.14 -32.01 -37.73
N GLU A 16 25.94 -30.76 -38.14
CA GLU A 16 24.70 -30.00 -37.97
C GLU A 16 23.50 -30.62 -38.70
N TYR A 17 23.71 -31.28 -39.85
CA TYR A 17 22.63 -31.94 -40.58
C TYR A 17 22.13 -33.17 -39.81
N VAL A 18 23.05 -33.88 -39.15
CA VAL A 18 22.71 -35.01 -38.27
C VAL A 18 21.92 -34.54 -37.06
N ARG A 19 22.38 -33.47 -36.39
CA ARG A 19 21.64 -32.88 -35.24
C ARG A 19 20.24 -32.42 -35.66
N LEU A 20 20.13 -31.73 -36.78
CA LEU A 20 18.86 -31.23 -37.33
C LEU A 20 17.90 -32.36 -37.68
N SER A 21 18.38 -33.41 -38.35
CA SER A 21 17.57 -34.57 -38.71
C SER A 21 17.11 -35.36 -37.49
N ALA A 22 17.99 -35.52 -36.50
CA ALA A 22 17.67 -36.17 -35.23
C ALA A 22 16.58 -35.39 -34.48
N ALA A 23 16.77 -34.06 -34.33
CA ALA A 23 15.80 -33.21 -33.65
C ALA A 23 14.42 -33.23 -34.30
N ARG A 24 14.37 -33.16 -35.64
CA ARG A 24 13.11 -33.25 -36.40
C ARG A 24 12.40 -34.58 -36.19
N THR A 25 13.15 -35.67 -36.27
CA THR A 25 12.61 -37.04 -36.14
C THR A 25 12.04 -37.25 -34.74
N LEU A 26 12.80 -36.90 -33.69
CA LEU A 26 12.37 -37.03 -32.30
C LEU A 26 11.14 -36.15 -31.98
N GLY A 27 11.09 -34.93 -32.53
CA GLY A 27 9.92 -34.07 -32.41
C GLY A 27 8.66 -34.65 -33.07
N ASN A 28 8.80 -35.26 -34.25
CA ASN A 28 7.67 -35.90 -34.94
C ASN A 28 7.20 -37.17 -34.22
N GLN A 29 8.12 -37.92 -33.61
CA GLN A 29 7.82 -39.10 -32.79
C GLN A 29 7.30 -38.73 -31.39
N LYS A 30 7.40 -37.45 -30.98
CA LYS A 30 7.04 -36.94 -29.65
C LYS A 30 7.78 -37.64 -28.50
N THR A 31 9.06 -37.97 -28.70
CA THR A 31 9.89 -38.69 -27.73
C THR A 31 10.23 -37.81 -26.52
N LYS A 32 9.67 -38.10 -25.34
CA LYS A 32 9.85 -37.29 -24.12
C LYS A 32 11.24 -37.41 -23.50
N GLU A 33 11.92 -38.52 -23.75
CA GLU A 33 13.28 -38.80 -23.30
C GLU A 33 14.30 -37.90 -24.02
N ALA A 34 13.95 -37.35 -25.18
CA ALA A 34 14.80 -36.45 -25.94
C ALA A 34 14.73 -34.99 -25.47
N VAL A 35 13.81 -34.63 -24.57
CA VAL A 35 13.52 -33.24 -24.19
C VAL A 35 14.77 -32.51 -23.69
N ASP A 36 15.55 -33.13 -22.82
CA ASP A 36 16.74 -32.47 -22.26
C ASP A 36 17.81 -32.21 -23.34
N GLY A 37 18.00 -33.15 -24.27
CA GLY A 37 18.89 -32.97 -25.42
C GLY A 37 18.40 -31.90 -26.39
N LEU A 38 17.09 -31.84 -26.63
CA LEU A 38 16.48 -30.80 -27.46
C LEU A 38 16.55 -29.41 -26.82
N ILE A 39 16.43 -29.32 -25.48
CA ILE A 39 16.64 -28.06 -24.73
C ILE A 39 18.07 -27.56 -24.93
N GLN A 40 19.08 -28.44 -24.93
CA GLN A 40 20.46 -28.05 -25.20
C GLN A 40 20.63 -27.46 -26.61
N LEU A 41 19.96 -28.04 -27.61
CA LEU A 41 20.00 -27.54 -28.99
C LEU A 41 19.34 -26.18 -29.20
N LEU A 42 18.55 -25.67 -28.25
CA LEU A 42 18.07 -24.28 -28.30
C LEU A 42 19.20 -23.26 -28.23
N ASN A 43 20.42 -23.67 -27.84
CA ASN A 43 21.62 -22.83 -27.82
C ASN A 43 22.64 -23.21 -28.90
N ASP A 44 22.24 -24.01 -29.91
CA ASP A 44 23.14 -24.42 -30.98
C ASP A 44 23.65 -23.21 -31.80
N THR A 45 24.90 -23.27 -32.24
CA THR A 45 25.50 -22.25 -33.13
C THR A 45 24.72 -22.05 -34.42
N ASN A 46 24.10 -23.11 -34.95
CA ASN A 46 23.36 -23.08 -36.19
C ASN A 46 21.87 -22.78 -35.93
N VAL A 47 21.38 -21.66 -36.48
CA VAL A 47 19.98 -21.21 -36.32
C VAL A 47 18.96 -22.24 -36.81
N ALA A 48 19.26 -23.02 -37.84
CA ALA A 48 18.36 -24.04 -38.34
C ALA A 48 18.18 -25.18 -37.33
N VAL A 49 19.26 -25.56 -36.62
CA VAL A 49 19.22 -26.54 -35.54
C VAL A 49 18.41 -26.01 -34.37
N ARG A 50 18.66 -24.76 -33.93
CA ARG A 50 17.87 -24.10 -32.86
C ARG A 50 16.38 -24.08 -33.18
N THR A 51 16.03 -23.66 -34.39
CA THR A 51 14.64 -23.52 -34.86
C THR A 51 13.93 -24.87 -34.85
N ILE A 52 14.56 -25.91 -35.40
CA ILE A 52 13.99 -27.27 -35.41
C ILE A 52 13.88 -27.85 -34.00
N ALA A 53 14.82 -27.55 -33.11
CA ALA A 53 14.73 -27.96 -31.71
C ALA A 53 13.51 -27.31 -31.03
N ALA A 54 13.28 -26.01 -31.23
CA ALA A 54 12.10 -25.33 -30.71
C ALA A 54 10.78 -25.93 -31.26
N GLU A 55 10.70 -26.18 -32.56
CA GLU A 55 9.55 -26.85 -33.18
C GLU A 55 9.31 -28.25 -32.62
N ALA A 56 10.38 -29.03 -32.43
CA ALA A 56 10.33 -30.37 -31.87
C ALA A 56 9.81 -30.37 -30.42
N LEU A 57 10.32 -29.47 -29.59
CA LEU A 57 9.85 -29.28 -28.22
C LEU A 57 8.37 -28.89 -28.18
N GLY A 58 7.93 -28.00 -29.09
CA GLY A 58 6.52 -27.64 -29.23
C GLY A 58 5.61 -28.81 -29.65
N LYS A 59 6.12 -29.76 -30.45
CA LYS A 59 5.38 -30.97 -30.85
C LYS A 59 5.29 -32.00 -29.72
N ILE A 60 6.35 -32.12 -28.91
CA ILE A 60 6.40 -33.00 -27.74
C ILE A 60 5.46 -32.48 -26.65
N GLY A 61 5.46 -31.17 -26.39
CA GLY A 61 4.57 -30.52 -25.43
C GLY A 61 4.93 -30.78 -23.97
N ASP A 62 6.21 -31.02 -23.67
CA ASP A 62 6.72 -31.22 -22.31
C ASP A 62 7.07 -29.86 -21.66
N ASP A 63 6.59 -29.63 -20.45
CA ASP A 63 6.69 -28.36 -19.72
C ASP A 63 8.11 -28.02 -19.26
N ARG A 64 9.00 -29.01 -19.19
CA ARG A 64 10.44 -28.80 -18.93
C ARG A 64 11.08 -27.85 -19.96
N ALA A 65 10.54 -27.79 -21.17
CA ALA A 65 11.06 -26.96 -22.25
C ALA A 65 10.72 -25.46 -22.12
N ALA A 66 9.77 -25.09 -21.25
CA ALA A 66 9.22 -23.73 -21.21
C ALA A 66 10.30 -22.64 -21.04
N ASN A 67 11.23 -22.81 -20.09
CA ASN A 67 12.27 -21.81 -19.81
C ASN A 67 13.25 -21.63 -20.98
N GLY A 68 13.63 -22.73 -21.64
CA GLY A 68 14.49 -22.69 -22.82
C GLY A 68 13.81 -21.96 -23.98
N LEU A 69 12.53 -22.26 -24.22
CA LEU A 69 11.75 -21.61 -25.26
C LEU A 69 11.48 -20.12 -24.96
N ILE A 70 11.26 -19.74 -23.69
CA ILE A 70 11.17 -18.33 -23.27
C ILE A 70 12.45 -17.58 -23.62
N THR A 71 13.61 -18.19 -23.39
CA THR A 71 14.92 -17.60 -23.76
C THR A 71 15.02 -17.40 -25.28
N GLY A 72 14.56 -18.38 -26.06
CA GLY A 72 14.53 -18.32 -27.52
C GLY A 72 13.62 -17.24 -28.12
N LEU A 73 12.74 -16.61 -27.33
CA LEU A 73 11.96 -15.45 -27.78
C LEU A 73 12.83 -14.20 -28.00
N SER A 74 14.05 -14.17 -27.47
CA SER A 74 15.00 -13.04 -27.63
C SER A 74 16.11 -13.34 -28.64
N ASP A 75 15.98 -14.40 -29.44
CA ASP A 75 16.99 -14.79 -30.44
C ASP A 75 17.12 -13.72 -31.55
N GLU A 76 18.33 -13.55 -32.09
CA GLU A 76 18.61 -12.57 -33.15
C GLU A 76 17.80 -12.83 -34.43
N TYR A 77 17.49 -14.09 -34.73
CA TYR A 77 16.78 -14.49 -35.95
C TYR A 77 15.27 -14.61 -35.73
N SER A 78 14.48 -13.97 -36.60
CA SER A 78 13.01 -13.98 -36.49
C SER A 78 12.40 -15.38 -36.60
N ARG A 79 13.00 -16.28 -37.40
CA ARG A 79 12.57 -17.69 -37.49
C ARG A 79 12.62 -18.40 -36.14
N MET A 80 13.67 -18.18 -35.36
CA MET A 80 13.82 -18.79 -34.05
C MET A 80 12.82 -18.20 -33.05
N ARG A 81 12.67 -16.88 -33.02
CA ARG A 81 11.67 -16.21 -32.17
C ARG A 81 10.24 -16.71 -32.47
N LYS A 82 9.91 -16.84 -33.76
CA LYS A 82 8.63 -17.40 -34.23
C LYS A 82 8.43 -18.85 -33.77
N ALA A 83 9.42 -19.72 -33.99
CA ALA A 83 9.32 -21.12 -33.59
C ALA A 83 9.15 -21.30 -32.08
N SER A 84 9.90 -20.53 -31.29
CA SER A 84 9.75 -20.50 -29.83
C SER A 84 8.37 -20.00 -29.40
N ALA A 85 7.85 -18.94 -30.03
CA ALA A 85 6.52 -18.43 -29.72
C ALA A 85 5.41 -19.43 -30.06
N GLU A 86 5.50 -20.12 -31.21
CA GLU A 86 4.56 -21.21 -31.58
C GLU A 86 4.66 -22.38 -30.61
N ALA A 87 5.88 -22.78 -30.21
CA ALA A 87 6.09 -23.87 -29.28
C ALA A 87 5.49 -23.55 -27.90
N LEU A 88 5.71 -22.35 -27.37
CA LEU A 88 5.11 -21.91 -26.10
C LEU A 88 3.57 -21.90 -26.16
N GLY A 89 2.99 -21.48 -27.28
CA GLY A 89 1.54 -21.59 -27.51
C GLY A 89 1.04 -23.04 -27.61
N LYS A 90 1.89 -24.02 -27.96
CA LYS A 90 1.54 -25.45 -27.93
C LYS A 90 1.65 -26.05 -26.53
N LEU A 91 2.63 -25.61 -25.75
CA LEU A 91 2.80 -26.00 -24.34
C LEU A 91 1.67 -25.47 -23.45
N ASN A 92 1.02 -24.37 -23.86
CA ASN A 92 -0.01 -23.67 -23.09
C ASN A 92 0.46 -23.22 -21.69
N ASP A 93 1.74 -22.88 -21.56
CA ASP A 93 2.32 -22.50 -20.28
C ASP A 93 2.10 -21.00 -19.98
N TYR A 94 1.40 -20.70 -18.89
CA TYR A 94 1.10 -19.32 -18.48
C TYR A 94 2.37 -18.49 -18.22
N ARG A 95 3.50 -19.13 -17.86
CA ARG A 95 4.79 -18.45 -17.65
C ARG A 95 5.28 -17.72 -18.91
N ALA A 96 4.79 -18.13 -20.09
CA ALA A 96 5.14 -17.53 -21.37
C ALA A 96 4.36 -16.24 -21.67
N LEU A 97 3.29 -15.92 -20.94
CA LEU A 97 2.42 -14.78 -21.27
C LEU A 97 3.18 -13.45 -21.31
N THR A 98 3.92 -13.10 -20.25
CA THR A 98 4.66 -11.83 -20.20
C THR A 98 5.75 -11.74 -21.29
N PRO A 99 6.60 -12.76 -21.50
CA PRO A 99 7.54 -12.77 -22.62
C PRO A 99 6.86 -12.64 -24.00
N LEU A 100 5.74 -13.34 -24.22
CA LEU A 100 5.00 -13.28 -25.48
C LEU A 100 4.34 -11.91 -25.70
N ILE A 101 3.81 -11.26 -24.65
CA ILE A 101 3.26 -9.90 -24.74
C ILE A 101 4.36 -8.92 -25.15
N ASN A 102 5.54 -9.01 -24.55
CA ASN A 102 6.69 -8.18 -24.94
C ASN A 102 7.06 -8.41 -26.41
N LEU A 103 7.08 -9.66 -26.86
CA LEU A 103 7.35 -10.01 -28.25
C LEU A 103 6.29 -9.42 -29.19
N TYR A 104 5.00 -9.59 -28.87
CA TYR A 104 3.90 -9.01 -29.62
C TYR A 104 4.00 -7.47 -29.75
N GLN A 105 4.41 -6.78 -28.68
CA GLN A 105 4.48 -5.32 -28.65
C GLN A 105 5.71 -4.75 -29.35
N LYS A 106 6.85 -5.45 -29.30
CA LYS A 106 8.17 -4.86 -29.61
C LYS A 106 8.90 -5.51 -30.77
N ASP A 107 8.52 -6.70 -31.22
CA ASP A 107 9.25 -7.37 -32.29
C ASP A 107 9.16 -6.59 -33.61
N PRO A 108 10.26 -6.40 -34.34
CA PRO A 108 10.23 -5.73 -35.65
C PRO A 108 9.45 -6.53 -36.71
N ASP A 109 9.45 -7.86 -36.63
CA ASP A 109 8.87 -8.74 -37.65
C ASP A 109 7.34 -8.91 -37.44
N PRO A 110 6.49 -8.49 -38.40
CA PRO A 110 5.04 -8.66 -38.31
C PRO A 110 4.57 -10.11 -38.13
N ASP A 111 5.26 -11.08 -38.74
CA ASP A 111 4.88 -12.49 -38.65
C ASP A 111 5.13 -13.03 -37.24
N VAL A 112 6.21 -12.58 -36.60
CA VAL A 112 6.52 -12.93 -35.20
C VAL A 112 5.46 -12.35 -34.28
N ARG A 113 5.04 -11.09 -34.51
CA ARG A 113 3.96 -10.47 -33.72
C ARG A 113 2.63 -11.22 -33.88
N ASP A 114 2.25 -11.62 -35.09
CA ASP A 114 0.99 -12.36 -35.31
C ASP A 114 1.00 -13.74 -34.64
N VAL A 115 2.13 -14.46 -34.69
CA VAL A 115 2.30 -15.72 -33.96
C VAL A 115 2.23 -15.50 -32.45
N ALA A 116 2.92 -14.48 -31.92
CA ALA A 116 2.88 -14.16 -30.51
C ALA A 116 1.44 -13.90 -30.05
N ARG A 117 0.68 -13.10 -30.80
CA ARG A 117 -0.75 -12.84 -30.55
C ARG A 117 -1.57 -14.14 -30.49
N LYS A 118 -1.44 -15.02 -31.49
CA LYS A 118 -2.16 -16.31 -31.53
C LYS A 118 -1.81 -17.21 -30.36
N SER A 119 -0.52 -17.27 -29.98
CA SER A 119 -0.07 -18.04 -28.82
C SER A 119 -0.62 -17.47 -27.51
N ILE A 120 -0.64 -16.13 -27.35
CA ILE A 120 -1.24 -15.45 -26.19
C ILE A 120 -2.74 -15.77 -26.11
N GLU A 121 -3.49 -15.65 -27.21
CA GLU A 121 -4.93 -15.96 -27.25
C GLU A 121 -5.19 -17.40 -26.80
N LYS A 122 -4.41 -18.35 -27.31
CA LYS A 122 -4.55 -19.76 -26.96
C LYS A 122 -4.25 -20.04 -25.48
N ILE A 123 -3.16 -19.47 -24.95
CA ILE A 123 -2.83 -19.61 -23.52
C ILE A 123 -3.92 -18.96 -22.65
N ASN A 124 -4.40 -17.78 -23.04
CA ASN A 124 -5.43 -17.06 -22.29
C ASN A 124 -6.76 -17.83 -22.23
N ILE A 125 -7.18 -18.52 -23.30
CA ILE A 125 -8.38 -19.36 -23.26
C ILE A 125 -8.25 -20.42 -22.17
N LEU A 126 -7.13 -21.17 -22.16
CA LEU A 126 -6.92 -22.22 -21.16
C LEU A 126 -6.80 -21.64 -19.74
N VAL A 127 -6.07 -20.54 -19.58
CA VAL A 127 -5.93 -19.86 -18.28
C VAL A 127 -7.30 -19.37 -17.80
N ASN A 128 -8.14 -18.84 -18.68
CA ASN A 128 -9.49 -18.42 -18.32
C ASN A 128 -10.33 -19.60 -17.84
N ASP A 129 -10.32 -20.73 -18.54
CA ASP A 129 -11.05 -21.94 -18.09
C ASP A 129 -10.58 -22.43 -16.72
N ILE A 130 -9.28 -22.30 -16.43
CA ILE A 130 -8.72 -22.61 -15.10
C ILE A 130 -9.21 -21.59 -14.07
N LEU A 131 -9.20 -20.30 -14.41
CA LEU A 131 -9.67 -19.24 -13.52
C LEU A 131 -11.15 -19.36 -13.20
N ASP A 132 -11.99 -19.75 -14.17
CA ASP A 132 -13.41 -20.03 -13.96
C ASP A 132 -13.60 -21.15 -12.93
N LYS A 133 -12.86 -22.26 -13.07
CA LYS A 133 -12.90 -23.38 -12.10
C LYS A 133 -12.40 -22.98 -10.72
N LEU A 134 -11.33 -22.18 -10.64
CA LEU A 134 -10.80 -21.69 -9.37
C LEU A 134 -11.77 -20.71 -8.71
N GLU A 135 -12.50 -19.90 -9.49
CA GLU A 135 -13.55 -19.04 -8.97
C GLU A 135 -14.73 -19.84 -8.42
N GLU A 136 -15.16 -20.91 -9.09
CA GLU A 136 -16.15 -21.85 -8.56
C GLU A 136 -15.67 -22.52 -7.27
N GLU A 137 -14.39 -22.90 -7.20
CA GLU A 137 -13.78 -23.51 -6.00
C GLU A 137 -13.77 -22.54 -4.81
N LEU A 138 -13.72 -21.23 -5.04
CA LEU A 138 -13.90 -20.22 -3.98
C LEU A 138 -15.32 -20.18 -3.39
N ASP A 139 -16.31 -20.79 -4.04
CA ASP A 139 -17.65 -20.94 -3.48
C ASP A 139 -17.81 -22.28 -2.70
N SER A 140 -16.75 -23.10 -2.61
CA SER A 140 -16.76 -24.36 -1.87
C SER A 140 -17.09 -24.16 -0.39
N PRO A 141 -17.93 -25.03 0.22
CA PRO A 141 -18.20 -24.98 1.66
C PRO A 141 -16.96 -25.28 2.50
N LYS A 142 -15.94 -25.96 1.93
CA LYS A 142 -14.71 -26.35 2.62
C LYS A 142 -13.65 -25.25 2.54
N ASP A 143 -13.13 -24.86 3.68
CA ASP A 143 -12.11 -23.81 3.78
C ASP A 143 -10.77 -24.21 3.12
N ALA A 144 -10.46 -25.50 3.12
CA ALA A 144 -9.24 -26.02 2.50
C ALA A 144 -9.22 -25.80 0.97
N ASP A 145 -10.33 -26.11 0.29
CA ASP A 145 -10.49 -25.95 -1.16
C ASP A 145 -10.35 -24.47 -1.53
N ARG A 146 -11.07 -23.57 -0.84
CA ARG A 146 -10.98 -22.12 -1.05
C ARG A 146 -9.56 -21.59 -0.85
N LYS A 147 -8.87 -22.02 0.22
CA LYS A 147 -7.48 -21.64 0.49
C LYS A 147 -6.52 -22.14 -0.59
N GLN A 148 -6.75 -23.35 -1.12
CA GLN A 148 -5.97 -23.88 -2.23
C GLN A 148 -6.20 -23.05 -3.50
N ALA A 149 -7.45 -22.72 -3.83
CA ALA A 149 -7.78 -21.86 -4.95
C ALA A 149 -7.08 -20.50 -4.85
N VAL A 150 -7.12 -19.84 -3.69
CA VAL A 150 -6.39 -18.59 -3.41
C VAL A 150 -4.89 -18.74 -3.71
N ARG A 151 -4.24 -19.79 -3.23
CA ARG A 151 -2.80 -20.03 -3.49
C ARG A 151 -2.50 -20.25 -4.97
N PHE A 152 -3.37 -20.95 -5.69
CA PHE A 152 -3.22 -21.16 -7.14
C PHE A 152 -3.42 -19.87 -7.92
N LEU A 153 -4.42 -19.06 -7.58
CA LEU A 153 -4.64 -17.75 -8.17
C LEU A 153 -3.41 -16.84 -7.96
N GLY A 154 -2.81 -16.87 -6.77
CA GLY A 154 -1.55 -16.18 -6.48
C GLY A 154 -0.40 -16.57 -7.39
N LYS A 155 -0.28 -17.87 -7.74
CA LYS A 155 0.73 -18.34 -8.70
C LYS A 155 0.47 -17.92 -10.14
N ILE A 156 -0.80 -17.88 -10.56
CA ILE A 156 -1.17 -17.42 -11.91
C ILE A 156 -0.87 -15.94 -12.07
N GLY A 157 -1.25 -15.13 -11.08
CA GLY A 157 -0.81 -13.74 -10.94
C GLY A 157 -1.19 -12.79 -12.07
N ASN A 158 -2.12 -13.15 -12.96
CA ASN A 158 -2.59 -12.23 -14.00
C ASN A 158 -3.70 -11.32 -13.48
N GLY A 159 -4.08 -10.30 -14.27
CA GLY A 159 -5.07 -9.31 -13.84
C GLY A 159 -6.41 -9.91 -13.41
N ARG A 160 -6.90 -10.93 -14.11
CA ARG A 160 -8.16 -11.63 -13.76
C ARG A 160 -8.01 -12.44 -12.48
N ALA A 161 -6.90 -13.13 -12.27
CA ALA A 161 -6.59 -13.84 -11.02
C ALA A 161 -6.61 -12.88 -9.83
N ILE A 162 -6.08 -11.66 -10.00
CA ILE A 162 -6.14 -10.60 -8.97
C ILE A 162 -7.59 -10.20 -8.68
N THR A 163 -8.42 -9.99 -9.71
CA THR A 163 -9.85 -9.68 -9.50
C THR A 163 -10.57 -10.78 -8.70
N ILE A 164 -10.25 -12.06 -8.97
CA ILE A 164 -10.80 -13.19 -8.22
C ILE A 164 -10.22 -13.23 -6.78
N LEU A 165 -8.93 -12.91 -6.58
CA LEU A 165 -8.33 -12.78 -5.25
C LEU A 165 -8.97 -11.64 -4.43
N LEU A 166 -9.37 -10.54 -5.08
CA LEU A 166 -10.12 -9.45 -4.43
C LEU A 166 -11.50 -9.93 -3.93
N LYS A 167 -12.16 -10.81 -4.69
CA LYS A 167 -13.39 -11.48 -4.21
C LYS A 167 -13.10 -12.29 -2.93
N ALA A 168 -11.99 -13.03 -2.91
CA ALA A 168 -11.57 -13.85 -1.75
C ALA A 168 -11.21 -13.04 -0.50
N GLN A 169 -10.89 -11.74 -0.60
CA GLN A 169 -10.73 -10.88 0.59
C GLN A 169 -12.03 -10.72 1.41
N ASN A 170 -13.18 -11.08 0.83
CA ASN A 170 -14.47 -11.04 1.49
C ASN A 170 -14.95 -12.44 1.95
N ASP A 171 -14.04 -13.42 2.04
CA ASP A 171 -14.36 -14.76 2.52
C ASP A 171 -14.91 -14.74 3.96
N LYS A 172 -15.68 -15.74 4.36
CA LYS A 172 -16.15 -15.89 5.75
C LYS A 172 -15.05 -16.25 6.74
N ASN A 173 -13.95 -16.86 6.29
CA ASN A 173 -12.82 -17.28 7.13
C ASN A 173 -11.66 -16.28 7.02
N TRP A 174 -11.23 -15.75 8.17
CA TRP A 174 -10.14 -14.78 8.28
C TRP A 174 -8.81 -15.27 7.68
N GLU A 175 -8.51 -16.58 7.76
CA GLU A 175 -7.26 -17.13 7.24
C GLU A 175 -7.22 -17.09 5.70
N ILE A 176 -8.37 -17.26 5.05
CA ILE A 176 -8.50 -17.14 3.60
C ILE A 176 -8.36 -15.69 3.17
N GLN A 177 -9.01 -14.75 3.88
CA GLN A 177 -8.87 -13.31 3.62
C GLN A 177 -7.41 -12.87 3.73
N GLN A 178 -6.70 -13.34 4.77
CA GLN A 178 -5.29 -13.06 4.95
C GLN A 178 -4.46 -13.68 3.82
N SER A 179 -4.68 -14.94 3.48
CA SER A 179 -3.97 -15.60 2.38
C SER A 179 -4.18 -14.87 1.06
N ALA A 180 -5.39 -14.39 0.77
CA ALA A 180 -5.67 -13.61 -0.44
C ALA A 180 -4.93 -12.28 -0.43
N SER A 181 -4.87 -11.61 0.73
CA SER A 181 -4.09 -10.38 0.90
C SER A 181 -2.60 -10.62 0.68
N GLU A 182 -2.05 -11.70 1.25
CA GLU A 182 -0.63 -12.07 1.08
C GLU A 182 -0.26 -12.38 -0.37
N GLU A 183 -1.11 -13.11 -1.09
CA GLU A 183 -0.86 -13.40 -2.51
C GLU A 183 -0.98 -12.13 -3.35
N ILE A 184 -1.96 -11.26 -3.10
CA ILE A 184 -2.05 -9.95 -3.76
C ILE A 184 -0.81 -9.10 -3.48
N ASP A 185 -0.32 -9.05 -2.25
CA ASP A 185 0.89 -8.31 -1.88
C ASP A 185 2.14 -8.90 -2.54
N ARG A 186 2.26 -10.22 -2.70
CA ARG A 186 3.36 -10.82 -3.47
C ARG A 186 3.34 -10.40 -4.93
N LEU A 187 2.15 -10.14 -5.48
CA LEU A 187 1.92 -9.74 -6.86
C LEU A 187 2.13 -8.22 -7.11
N LEU A 188 2.74 -7.49 -6.16
CA LEU A 188 3.10 -6.05 -6.23
C LEU A 188 3.81 -5.60 -7.53
N ILE A 189 4.29 -6.54 -8.36
CA ILE A 189 4.99 -6.28 -9.61
C ILE A 189 4.03 -5.99 -10.79
N ILE A 190 2.74 -6.36 -10.70
CA ILE A 190 1.81 -6.37 -11.85
C ILE A 190 1.18 -5.01 -12.16
N GLY A 191 1.44 -4.00 -11.32
CA GLY A 191 0.91 -2.64 -11.50
C GLY A 191 -0.52 -2.49 -11.01
N ILE A 192 -1.07 -1.28 -11.11
CA ILE A 192 -2.36 -0.93 -10.50
C ILE A 192 -3.58 -1.24 -11.39
N GLU A 193 -3.37 -1.51 -12.67
CA GLU A 193 -4.43 -1.72 -13.68
C GLU A 193 -5.50 -2.74 -13.26
N PRO A 194 -5.18 -3.91 -12.67
CA PRO A 194 -6.20 -4.86 -12.22
C PRO A 194 -7.14 -4.28 -11.16
N PHE A 195 -6.62 -3.43 -10.26
CA PHE A 195 -7.40 -2.78 -9.21
C PHE A 195 -8.21 -1.61 -9.76
N LEU A 196 -7.68 -0.88 -10.75
CA LEU A 196 -8.45 0.15 -11.46
C LEU A 196 -9.67 -0.47 -12.16
N ASN A 197 -9.49 -1.63 -12.82
CA ASN A 197 -10.59 -2.38 -13.41
C ASN A 197 -11.54 -2.93 -12.33
N GLY A 198 -11.01 -3.36 -11.19
CA GLY A 198 -11.79 -3.81 -10.03
C GLY A 198 -12.73 -2.76 -9.47
N LEU A 199 -12.40 -1.46 -9.57
CA LEU A 199 -13.32 -0.36 -9.20
C LEU A 199 -14.57 -0.30 -10.08
N LYS A 200 -14.57 -0.92 -11.27
CA LYS A 200 -15.69 -0.94 -12.22
C LYS A 200 -16.40 -2.29 -12.25
N ASP A 201 -16.08 -3.19 -11.32
CA ASP A 201 -16.64 -4.52 -11.28
C ASP A 201 -18.14 -4.52 -10.92
N LYS A 202 -18.90 -5.47 -11.48
CA LYS A 202 -20.34 -5.62 -11.19
C LYS A 202 -20.60 -5.93 -9.71
N ASN A 203 -19.69 -6.65 -9.06
CA ASN A 203 -19.77 -6.98 -7.65
C ASN A 203 -19.18 -5.86 -6.78
N TRP A 204 -20.04 -5.21 -6.00
CA TRP A 204 -19.64 -4.11 -5.12
C TRP A 204 -18.57 -4.49 -4.09
N LYS A 205 -18.50 -5.76 -3.69
CA LYS A 205 -17.46 -6.25 -2.76
C LYS A 205 -16.07 -6.20 -3.39
N ILE A 206 -15.99 -6.48 -4.70
CA ILE A 206 -14.74 -6.38 -5.46
C ILE A 206 -14.34 -4.91 -5.58
N ARG A 207 -15.30 -4.02 -5.84
CA ARG A 207 -15.05 -2.57 -5.86
C ARG A 207 -14.50 -2.05 -4.53
N VAL A 208 -15.06 -2.49 -3.40
CA VAL A 208 -14.54 -2.18 -2.05
C VAL A 208 -13.11 -2.68 -1.89
N ALA A 209 -12.84 -3.95 -2.20
CA ALA A 209 -11.49 -4.52 -2.04
C ALA A 209 -10.46 -3.81 -2.94
N ALA A 210 -10.86 -3.45 -4.16
CA ALA A 210 -10.03 -2.67 -5.08
C ALA A 210 -9.71 -1.28 -4.51
N ALA A 211 -10.71 -0.54 -4.02
CA ALA A 211 -10.50 0.76 -3.40
C ALA A 211 -9.59 0.68 -2.17
N ASP A 212 -9.85 -0.26 -1.27
CA ASP A 212 -9.02 -0.51 -0.09
C ASP A 212 -7.56 -0.79 -0.45
N TYR A 213 -7.32 -1.62 -1.47
CA TYR A 213 -5.96 -1.92 -1.93
C TYR A 213 -5.27 -0.68 -2.53
N LEU A 214 -5.96 0.06 -3.41
CA LEU A 214 -5.44 1.29 -4.02
C LEU A 214 -5.06 2.34 -2.97
N GLY A 215 -5.84 2.43 -1.89
CA GLY A 215 -5.52 3.26 -0.72
C GLY A 215 -4.28 2.80 0.03
N ARG A 216 -4.12 1.50 0.25
CA ARG A 216 -2.93 0.93 0.94
C ARG A 216 -1.63 1.18 0.18
N ILE A 217 -1.64 1.05 -1.14
CA ILE A 217 -0.45 1.30 -1.97
C ILE A 217 -0.15 2.80 -2.16
N ARG A 218 -1.11 3.68 -1.82
CA ARG A 218 -0.99 5.15 -1.90
C ARG A 218 -0.52 5.66 -3.27
N ASN A 219 -0.99 5.02 -4.34
CA ASN A 219 -0.56 5.37 -5.69
C ASN A 219 -1.37 6.57 -6.22
N LEU A 220 -0.68 7.63 -6.67
CA LEU A 220 -1.32 8.86 -7.16
C LEU A 220 -2.17 8.65 -8.43
N ALA A 221 -1.83 7.68 -9.27
CA ALA A 221 -2.56 7.38 -10.50
C ALA A 221 -3.96 6.80 -10.23
N SER A 222 -4.25 6.35 -9.00
CA SER A 222 -5.58 5.84 -8.63
C SER A 222 -6.56 6.93 -8.22
N ILE A 223 -6.11 8.18 -8.05
CA ILE A 223 -6.95 9.26 -7.53
C ILE A 223 -8.16 9.52 -8.43
N ASP A 224 -7.97 9.71 -9.73
CA ASP A 224 -9.08 10.07 -10.62
C ASP A 224 -10.10 8.91 -10.74
N PRO A 225 -9.68 7.63 -10.88
CA PRO A 225 -10.57 6.49 -10.77
C PRO A 225 -11.31 6.37 -9.42
N LEU A 226 -10.64 6.68 -8.30
CA LEU A 226 -11.26 6.70 -6.98
C LEU A 226 -12.26 7.86 -6.86
N VAL A 227 -11.96 9.03 -7.41
CA VAL A 227 -12.90 10.16 -7.42
C VAL A 227 -14.16 9.82 -8.24
N GLU A 228 -14.03 9.10 -9.36
CA GLU A 228 -15.17 8.54 -10.10
C GLU A 228 -16.00 7.58 -9.21
N ALA A 229 -15.33 6.70 -8.45
CA ALA A 229 -15.97 5.75 -7.54
C ALA A 229 -16.67 6.38 -6.31
N LEU A 230 -16.49 7.68 -6.03
CA LEU A 230 -17.27 8.38 -5.01
C LEU A 230 -18.76 8.51 -5.38
N GLN A 231 -19.10 8.35 -6.66
CA GLN A 231 -20.48 8.36 -7.17
C GLN A 231 -21.13 6.97 -7.21
N ASP A 232 -20.50 5.96 -6.61
CA ASP A 232 -21.01 4.59 -6.63
C ASP A 232 -22.40 4.46 -5.97
N GLU A 233 -23.23 3.59 -6.54
CA GLU A 233 -24.57 3.27 -6.02
C GLU A 233 -24.54 2.66 -4.60
N LYS A 234 -23.46 1.95 -4.25
CA LYS A 234 -23.30 1.30 -2.95
C LYS A 234 -22.50 2.18 -1.99
N LYS A 235 -23.10 2.50 -0.85
CA LYS A 235 -22.47 3.34 0.18
C LYS A 235 -21.20 2.72 0.77
N GLU A 236 -21.11 1.41 0.82
CA GLU A 236 -19.92 0.68 1.25
C GLU A 236 -18.71 0.98 0.35
N VAL A 237 -18.92 1.03 -0.98
CA VAL A 237 -17.87 1.39 -1.95
C VAL A 237 -17.46 2.83 -1.75
N VAL A 238 -18.43 3.74 -1.60
CA VAL A 238 -18.15 5.17 -1.35
C VAL A 238 -17.33 5.38 -0.08
N ARG A 239 -17.66 4.68 1.03
CA ARG A 239 -16.90 4.76 2.29
C ARG A 239 -15.47 4.25 2.11
N SER A 240 -15.29 3.06 1.53
CA SER A 240 -13.95 2.51 1.26
C SER A 240 -13.12 3.43 0.34
N THR A 241 -13.77 4.05 -0.65
CA THR A 241 -13.15 5.03 -1.54
C THR A 241 -12.72 6.30 -0.79
N CYS A 242 -13.55 6.83 0.11
CA CYS A 242 -13.19 7.96 0.97
C CYS A 242 -11.96 7.63 1.82
N LYS A 243 -11.96 6.46 2.45
CA LYS A 243 -10.83 5.96 3.25
C LYS A 243 -9.56 5.88 2.41
N ALA A 244 -9.64 5.30 1.22
CA ALA A 244 -8.52 5.13 0.30
C ALA A 244 -7.91 6.49 -0.11
N LEU A 245 -8.77 7.44 -0.49
CA LEU A 245 -8.36 8.81 -0.81
C LEU A 245 -7.70 9.53 0.39
N GLY A 246 -8.22 9.31 1.59
CA GLY A 246 -7.61 9.81 2.83
C GLY A 246 -6.23 9.23 3.10
N GLU A 247 -5.98 7.96 2.76
CA GLU A 247 -4.66 7.32 2.88
C GLU A 247 -3.65 7.84 1.84
N ILE A 248 -4.11 8.24 0.66
CA ILE A 248 -3.27 8.84 -0.39
C ILE A 248 -2.78 10.24 0.02
N LYS A 249 -3.57 10.97 0.82
CA LYS A 249 -3.22 12.29 1.40
C LYS A 249 -2.98 13.42 0.39
N GLU A 250 -3.68 13.38 -0.74
CA GLU A 250 -3.55 14.42 -1.77
C GLU A 250 -4.56 15.55 -1.58
N LYS A 251 -4.07 16.78 -1.52
CA LYS A 251 -4.89 17.98 -1.22
C LYS A 251 -6.00 18.23 -2.25
N ARG A 252 -5.76 17.91 -3.52
CA ARG A 252 -6.75 18.12 -4.61
C ARG A 252 -8.05 17.35 -4.39
N ILE A 253 -8.04 16.32 -3.53
CA ILE A 253 -9.19 15.49 -3.19
C ILE A 253 -10.16 16.20 -2.22
N LEU A 254 -9.72 17.26 -1.54
CA LEU A 254 -10.57 17.99 -0.59
C LEU A 254 -11.86 18.51 -1.24
N TYR A 255 -11.79 19.03 -2.47
CA TYR A 255 -12.99 19.53 -3.15
C TYR A 255 -14.02 18.43 -3.45
N PRO A 256 -13.66 17.30 -4.10
CA PRO A 256 -14.59 16.16 -4.27
C PRO A 256 -15.23 15.68 -2.95
N LEU A 257 -14.45 15.55 -1.88
CA LEU A 257 -14.95 15.09 -0.58
C LEU A 257 -15.92 16.09 0.05
N ARG A 258 -15.66 17.39 -0.04
CA ARG A 258 -16.55 18.44 0.44
C ARG A 258 -17.90 18.43 -0.30
N SER A 259 -17.87 18.29 -1.62
CA SER A 259 -19.08 18.19 -2.43
C SER A 259 -19.90 16.96 -2.07
N LEU A 260 -19.24 15.81 -1.87
CA LEU A 260 -19.92 14.59 -1.44
C LEU A 260 -20.56 14.73 -0.05
N LEU A 261 -19.90 15.42 0.87
CA LEU A 261 -20.43 15.64 2.22
C LEU A 261 -21.75 16.41 2.21
N GLN A 262 -21.87 17.42 1.35
CA GLN A 262 -23.08 18.23 1.22
C GLN A 262 -24.26 17.45 0.65
N ASN A 263 -23.98 16.47 -0.21
CA ASN A 263 -24.99 15.71 -0.94
C ASN A 263 -25.41 14.41 -0.24
N THR A 264 -24.67 13.96 0.78
CA THR A 264 -24.97 12.70 1.47
C THR A 264 -25.77 12.91 2.75
N THR A 265 -26.77 12.05 2.97
CA THR A 265 -27.57 12.01 4.20
C THR A 265 -27.10 10.92 5.17
N ASP A 266 -26.24 10.00 4.72
CA ASP A 266 -25.78 8.87 5.53
C ASP A 266 -24.67 9.28 6.51
N ASN A 267 -24.97 9.17 7.81
CA ASN A 267 -24.07 9.54 8.89
C ASN A 267 -22.74 8.76 8.88
N LYS A 268 -22.74 7.47 8.53
CA LYS A 268 -21.50 6.68 8.43
C LYS A 268 -20.61 7.17 7.29
N THR A 269 -21.21 7.52 6.15
CA THR A 269 -20.47 8.11 5.03
C THR A 269 -19.94 9.50 5.38
N LYS A 270 -20.72 10.33 6.08
CA LYS A 270 -20.25 11.63 6.61
C LYS A 270 -19.02 11.46 7.50
N GLU A 271 -19.04 10.48 8.40
CA GLU A 271 -17.91 10.16 9.29
C GLU A 271 -16.64 9.79 8.51
N GLU A 272 -16.77 8.93 7.51
CA GLU A 272 -15.62 8.50 6.70
C GLU A 272 -15.05 9.64 5.85
N ILE A 273 -15.91 10.52 5.31
CA ILE A 273 -15.49 11.71 4.56
C ILE A 273 -14.67 12.65 5.46
N LEU A 274 -15.17 12.95 6.66
CA LEU A 274 -14.48 13.83 7.60
C LEU A 274 -13.18 13.20 8.11
N THR A 275 -13.16 11.87 8.27
CA THR A 275 -11.93 11.12 8.59
C THR A 275 -10.91 11.20 7.47
N ALA A 276 -11.34 11.08 6.21
CA ALA A 276 -10.47 11.23 5.05
C ALA A 276 -9.87 12.65 4.96
N ILE A 277 -10.69 13.70 5.14
CA ILE A 277 -10.24 15.10 5.18
C ILE A 277 -9.22 15.33 6.31
N SER A 278 -9.49 14.80 7.49
CA SER A 278 -8.57 14.86 8.64
C SER A 278 -7.23 14.20 8.32
N LYS A 279 -7.22 13.02 7.68
CA LYS A 279 -6.00 12.31 7.28
C LYS A 279 -5.18 13.02 6.21
N ILE A 280 -5.84 13.68 5.25
CA ILE A 280 -5.19 14.54 4.25
C ILE A 280 -4.44 15.67 4.97
N GLY A 281 -5.09 16.30 5.96
CA GLY A 281 -4.47 17.34 6.75
C GLY A 281 -4.27 18.65 6.00
N GLY A 282 -3.40 19.51 6.51
CA GLY A 282 -3.17 20.86 5.97
C GLY A 282 -4.15 21.91 6.51
N THR A 283 -3.83 23.17 6.26
CA THR A 283 -4.61 24.34 6.71
C THR A 283 -6.01 24.32 6.12
N GLU A 284 -6.14 23.94 4.84
CA GLU A 284 -7.43 23.92 4.14
C GLU A 284 -8.41 22.90 4.75
N SER A 285 -7.91 21.77 5.27
CA SER A 285 -8.73 20.77 5.96
C SER A 285 -9.24 21.31 7.29
N ILE A 286 -8.41 22.07 8.00
CA ILE A 286 -8.74 22.64 9.31
C ILE A 286 -9.75 23.77 9.17
N GLU A 287 -9.52 24.70 8.23
CA GLU A 287 -10.48 25.74 7.88
C GLU A 287 -11.86 25.16 7.55
N PHE A 288 -11.89 24.07 6.79
CA PHE A 288 -13.15 23.41 6.46
C PHE A 288 -13.86 22.80 7.67
N MET A 289 -13.12 22.12 8.54
CA MET A 289 -13.68 21.54 9.77
C MET A 289 -14.20 22.62 10.72
N LEU A 290 -13.52 23.76 10.79
CA LEU A 290 -13.96 24.91 11.58
C LEU A 290 -15.22 25.56 10.97
N LYS A 291 -15.29 25.66 9.64
CA LYS A 291 -16.51 26.08 8.94
C LYS A 291 -17.71 25.18 9.31
N ILE A 292 -17.51 23.85 9.35
CA ILE A 292 -18.54 22.91 9.81
C ILE A 292 -18.96 23.20 11.25
N LEU A 293 -18.01 23.47 12.16
CA LEU A 293 -18.35 23.82 13.54
C LEU A 293 -19.16 25.12 13.65
N ARG A 294 -18.92 26.10 12.75
CA ARG A 294 -19.67 27.37 12.69
C ARG A 294 -21.08 27.17 12.15
N GLU A 295 -21.22 26.45 11.03
CA GLU A 295 -22.44 26.43 10.23
C GLU A 295 -23.39 25.28 10.57
N ASN A 296 -22.87 24.13 11.01
CA ASN A 296 -23.68 22.93 11.21
C ASN A 296 -24.04 22.70 12.69
N MET A 297 -25.30 22.31 12.91
CA MET A 297 -25.82 21.90 14.23
C MET A 297 -26.23 20.42 14.29
N ASP A 298 -25.80 19.62 13.30
CA ASP A 298 -26.13 18.20 13.18
C ASP A 298 -24.96 17.28 13.57
N PHE A 299 -25.12 15.98 13.33
CA PHE A 299 -24.11 14.94 13.61
C PHE A 299 -22.72 15.22 12.99
N THR A 300 -22.62 16.00 11.89
CA THR A 300 -21.32 16.34 11.28
C THR A 300 -20.44 17.19 12.20
N ARG A 301 -21.06 17.96 13.08
CA ARG A 301 -20.38 18.84 14.04
C ARG A 301 -19.58 18.06 15.06
N ASP A 302 -20.18 17.03 15.66
CA ASP A 302 -19.55 16.22 16.70
C ASP A 302 -18.35 15.45 16.13
N ILE A 303 -18.47 14.95 14.89
CA ILE A 303 -17.36 14.29 14.18
C ILE A 303 -16.26 15.29 13.86
N ALA A 304 -16.59 16.48 13.35
CA ALA A 304 -15.61 17.52 13.05
C ALA A 304 -14.83 17.92 14.32
N GLU A 305 -15.50 18.01 15.47
CA GLU A 305 -14.87 18.25 16.77
C GLU A 305 -13.85 17.17 17.13
N GLU A 306 -14.23 15.89 16.98
CA GLU A 306 -13.35 14.74 17.24
C GLU A 306 -12.15 14.70 16.26
N ARG A 307 -12.39 14.93 14.97
CA ARG A 307 -11.34 14.89 13.96
C ARG A 307 -10.36 16.05 14.08
N LEU A 308 -10.82 17.24 14.46
CA LEU A 308 -9.94 18.37 14.76
C LEU A 308 -9.02 18.02 15.93
N PHE A 309 -9.56 17.37 16.97
CA PHE A 309 -8.74 16.87 18.08
C PHE A 309 -7.65 15.91 17.61
N ASP A 310 -7.97 14.95 16.73
CA ASP A 310 -6.98 14.00 16.16
C ASP A 310 -5.85 14.70 15.38
N MET A 311 -6.09 15.89 14.81
CA MET A 311 -5.11 16.64 14.01
C MET A 311 -4.06 17.39 14.85
N GLY A 312 -4.24 17.50 16.18
CA GLY A 312 -3.23 18.02 17.11
C GLY A 312 -3.26 19.54 17.38
N THR A 313 -2.59 19.93 18.47
CA THR A 313 -2.65 21.26 19.12
C THR A 313 -2.08 22.43 18.31
N GLU A 314 -1.05 22.20 17.49
CA GLU A 314 -0.22 23.27 16.91
C GLU A 314 -0.97 24.15 15.90
N VAL A 315 -2.03 23.62 15.29
CA VAL A 315 -2.79 24.34 14.26
C VAL A 315 -4.16 24.83 14.76
N LEU A 316 -4.66 24.28 15.87
CA LEU A 316 -5.97 24.62 16.42
C LEU A 316 -5.96 25.92 17.23
N LEU A 317 -4.85 26.22 17.89
CA LEU A 317 -4.75 27.32 18.84
C LEU A 317 -4.87 28.70 18.16
N PRO A 318 -4.25 28.97 17.00
CA PRO A 318 -4.42 30.24 16.29
C PRO A 318 -5.80 30.40 15.65
N ILE A 319 -6.46 29.31 15.25
CA ILE A 319 -7.73 29.38 14.49
C ILE A 319 -8.95 29.27 15.41
N ALA A 320 -8.80 28.63 16.59
CA ALA A 320 -9.73 28.79 17.69
C ALA A 320 -9.78 30.24 18.19
N LEU A 321 -8.76 31.07 17.94
CA LEU A 321 -8.75 32.50 18.29
C LEU A 321 -9.55 33.39 17.32
N GLU A 322 -10.00 32.89 16.17
CA GLU A 322 -11.04 33.58 15.37
C GLU A 322 -12.44 33.41 16.00
N MET A 323 -12.55 33.58 17.32
CA MET A 323 -13.80 33.42 18.08
C MET A 323 -14.82 34.52 17.78
N GLN A 324 -14.39 35.63 17.18
CA GLN A 324 -15.19 36.85 17.03
C GLN A 324 -16.45 36.67 16.17
N GLU A 325 -16.44 35.75 15.20
CA GLU A 325 -17.57 35.51 14.28
C GLU A 325 -18.29 34.16 14.50
N MET A 326 -17.91 33.40 15.54
CA MET A 326 -18.45 32.06 15.78
C MET A 326 -19.71 32.11 16.67
N ASN A 327 -20.72 31.29 16.36
CA ASN A 327 -21.90 31.15 17.23
C ASN A 327 -21.53 30.52 18.59
N ILE A 328 -22.36 30.74 19.62
CA ILE A 328 -22.11 30.29 21.01
C ILE A 328 -21.75 28.81 21.09
N LYS A 329 -22.46 27.95 20.35
CA LYS A 329 -22.16 26.50 20.34
C LYS A 329 -20.78 26.22 19.76
N ALA A 330 -20.39 26.90 18.67
CA ALA A 330 -19.10 26.75 17.99
C ALA A 330 -17.94 27.17 18.91
N GLN A 331 -18.15 28.20 19.72
CA GLN A 331 -17.23 28.57 20.80
C GLN A 331 -17.15 27.49 21.88
N GLU A 332 -18.28 26.92 22.33
CA GLU A 332 -18.29 25.80 23.29
C GLU A 332 -17.55 24.57 22.76
N GLY A 333 -17.72 24.21 21.48
CA GLY A 333 -17.01 23.11 20.83
C GLY A 333 -15.49 23.32 20.78
N ALA A 334 -15.05 24.52 20.39
CA ALA A 334 -13.63 24.88 20.40
C ALA A 334 -13.04 24.80 21.82
N VAL A 335 -13.75 25.32 22.83
CA VAL A 335 -13.34 25.23 24.24
C VAL A 335 -13.30 23.76 24.71
N ARG A 336 -14.24 22.90 24.29
CA ARG A 336 -14.22 21.46 24.61
C ARG A 336 -13.00 20.75 24.04
N ILE A 337 -12.64 21.01 22.78
CA ILE A 337 -11.42 20.49 22.15
C ILE A 337 -10.19 20.89 22.97
N LEU A 338 -10.10 22.17 23.30
CA LEU A 338 -9.02 22.79 24.07
C LEU A 338 -8.88 22.22 25.50
N ILE A 339 -9.99 21.99 26.21
CA ILE A 339 -10.01 21.33 27.53
C ILE A 339 -9.48 19.90 27.45
N ARG A 340 -9.82 19.17 26.38
CA ARG A 340 -9.45 17.76 26.20
C ARG A 340 -7.94 17.53 26.05
N PHE A 341 -7.18 18.57 25.69
CA PHE A 341 -5.72 18.54 25.61
C PHE A 341 -5.02 18.61 26.98
N GLY A 342 -5.74 18.91 28.07
CA GLY A 342 -5.25 18.79 29.45
C GLY A 342 -4.02 19.66 29.74
N GLU A 343 -3.02 19.09 30.43
CA GLU A 343 -1.83 19.81 30.92
C GLU A 343 -0.99 20.44 29.79
N LYS A 344 -0.96 19.86 28.58
CA LYS A 344 -0.21 20.40 27.44
C LYS A 344 -0.75 21.75 26.94
N GLY A 345 -2.03 22.03 27.17
CA GLY A 345 -2.66 23.30 26.79
C GLY A 345 -2.47 24.41 27.84
N VAL A 346 -2.08 24.08 29.07
CA VAL A 346 -2.05 25.02 30.21
C VAL A 346 -1.12 26.20 29.94
N ASN A 347 0.10 25.95 29.46
CA ASN A 347 1.08 27.01 29.18
C ASN A 347 0.56 28.02 28.16
N TYR A 348 -0.11 27.53 27.11
CA TYR A 348 -0.70 28.40 26.10
C TYR A 348 -1.85 29.24 26.67
N PHE A 349 -2.79 28.63 27.41
CA PHE A 349 -3.90 29.40 27.98
C PHE A 349 -3.39 30.46 28.95
N VAL A 350 -2.37 30.14 29.75
CA VAL A 350 -1.73 31.09 30.66
C VAL A 350 -1.11 32.26 29.89
N GLU A 351 -0.41 31.99 28.79
CA GLU A 351 0.14 33.04 27.92
C GLU A 351 -0.97 33.95 27.34
N LYS A 352 -2.07 33.35 26.87
CA LYS A 352 -3.20 34.05 26.25
C LYS A 352 -4.15 34.76 27.21
N LEU A 353 -3.95 34.67 28.52
CA LEU A 353 -4.67 35.53 29.47
C LEU A 353 -4.34 37.02 29.28
N ASN A 354 -3.20 37.36 28.68
CA ASN A 354 -2.83 38.74 28.37
C ASN A 354 -3.31 39.24 26.99
N ASP A 355 -4.12 38.45 26.27
CA ASP A 355 -4.60 38.83 24.94
C ASP A 355 -5.45 40.11 24.99
N PRO A 356 -5.32 41.06 24.05
CA PRO A 356 -6.13 42.28 24.02
C PRO A 356 -7.63 42.00 23.93
N ASP A 357 -8.05 40.89 23.33
CA ASP A 357 -9.46 40.52 23.22
C ASP A 357 -10.01 39.93 24.53
N LYS A 358 -11.05 40.58 25.06
CA LYS A 358 -11.71 40.18 26.30
C LYS A 358 -12.41 38.82 26.20
N GLN A 359 -12.92 38.44 25.02
CA GLN A 359 -13.58 37.14 24.82
C GLN A 359 -12.55 36.00 24.82
N ILE A 360 -11.36 36.24 24.26
CA ILE A 360 -10.25 35.29 24.32
C ILE A 360 -9.84 35.04 25.78
N ARG A 361 -9.73 36.11 26.59
CA ARG A 361 -9.44 35.97 28.03
C ARG A 361 -10.49 35.15 28.77
N LYS A 362 -11.78 35.39 28.50
CA LYS A 362 -12.91 34.61 29.08
C LYS A 362 -12.82 33.12 28.75
N ALA A 363 -12.59 32.79 27.47
CA ALA A 363 -12.45 31.42 27.01
C ALA A 363 -11.26 30.70 27.67
N CYS A 364 -10.11 31.38 27.80
CA CYS A 364 -8.92 30.84 28.45
C CYS A 364 -9.15 30.56 29.93
N VAL A 365 -9.79 31.47 30.67
CA VAL A 365 -10.13 31.25 32.08
C VAL A 365 -11.09 30.08 32.26
N ASN A 366 -12.10 29.98 31.40
CA ASN A 366 -13.04 28.86 31.43
C ASN A 366 -12.33 27.52 31.16
N ALA A 367 -11.48 27.47 30.12
CA ALA A 367 -10.70 26.29 29.77
C ALA A 367 -9.77 25.83 30.91
N LEU A 368 -9.02 26.76 31.52
CA LEU A 368 -8.13 26.46 32.66
C LEU A 368 -8.89 25.92 33.88
N GLY A 369 -10.11 26.43 34.12
CA GLY A 369 -11.02 25.94 35.15
C GLY A 369 -11.40 24.47 34.93
N HIS A 370 -11.81 24.12 33.72
CA HIS A 370 -12.20 22.76 33.33
C HIS A 370 -11.03 21.77 33.28
N ILE A 371 -9.84 22.23 32.86
CA ILE A 371 -8.58 21.45 32.91
C ILE A 371 -8.14 21.19 34.36
N GLN A 372 -8.68 21.95 35.32
CA GLN A 372 -8.26 21.96 36.72
C GLN A 372 -6.78 22.34 36.89
N ALA A 373 -6.33 23.31 36.09
CA ALA A 373 -4.94 23.77 36.05
C ALA A 373 -4.59 24.54 37.35
N ARG A 374 -4.04 23.83 38.33
CA ARG A 374 -3.68 24.43 39.63
C ARG A 374 -2.61 25.51 39.52
N GLU A 375 -1.71 25.38 38.56
CA GLU A 375 -0.63 26.34 38.31
C GLU A 375 -1.18 27.71 37.90
N ALA A 376 -2.30 27.74 37.17
CA ALA A 376 -2.97 28.96 36.73
C ALA A 376 -3.90 29.58 37.79
N LEU A 377 -4.09 28.94 38.95
CA LEU A 377 -5.06 29.37 39.98
C LEU A 377 -4.80 30.81 40.45
N HIS A 378 -3.52 31.17 40.62
CA HIS A 378 -3.12 32.50 41.07
C HIS A 378 -3.52 33.60 40.06
N ILE A 379 -3.41 33.29 38.76
CA ILE A 379 -3.78 34.21 37.67
C ILE A 379 -5.31 34.33 37.57
N ILE A 380 -6.03 33.21 37.69
CA ILE A 380 -7.50 33.21 37.62
C ILE A 380 -8.12 33.97 38.79
N GLN A 381 -7.51 33.94 39.98
CA GLN A 381 -7.95 34.74 41.13
C GLN A 381 -7.93 36.25 40.89
N TYR A 382 -7.05 36.74 40.00
CA TYR A 382 -7.06 38.14 39.59
C TYR A 382 -8.35 38.48 38.82
N TYR A 383 -8.76 37.62 37.88
CA TYR A 383 -9.99 37.80 37.09
C TYR A 383 -11.29 37.65 37.90
N ALA A 384 -11.25 37.01 39.06
CA ALA A 384 -12.39 36.97 39.98
C ALA A 384 -12.74 38.37 40.56
N LYS A 385 -11.84 39.35 40.41
CA LYS A 385 -12.04 40.75 40.80
C LYS A 385 -12.16 41.69 39.59
N ASP A 386 -12.34 41.15 38.39
CA ASP A 386 -12.44 41.96 37.17
C ASP A 386 -13.62 42.94 37.25
N SER A 387 -13.49 44.09 36.59
CA SER A 387 -14.58 45.05 36.44
C SER A 387 -15.77 44.46 35.67
N ASP A 388 -15.51 43.50 34.78
CA ASP A 388 -16.52 42.80 33.99
C ASP A 388 -17.23 41.71 34.78
N GLU A 389 -18.55 41.80 34.84
CA GLU A 389 -19.40 40.86 35.58
C GLU A 389 -19.29 39.43 35.04
N GLU A 390 -19.37 39.27 33.72
CA GLU A 390 -19.32 37.95 33.07
C GLU A 390 -17.93 37.29 33.26
N MET A 391 -16.84 38.05 33.15
CA MET A 391 -15.49 37.57 33.45
C MET A 391 -15.35 37.12 34.91
N ARG A 392 -15.90 37.88 35.86
CA ARG A 392 -15.89 37.50 37.28
C ARG A 392 -16.62 36.18 37.51
N GLU A 393 -17.80 36.00 36.94
CA GLU A 393 -18.57 34.76 37.08
C GLU A 393 -17.81 33.55 36.54
N ILE A 394 -17.23 33.67 35.35
CA ILE A 394 -16.41 32.63 34.72
C ILE A 394 -15.20 32.30 35.60
N ALA A 395 -14.50 33.31 36.11
CA ALA A 395 -13.35 33.11 36.99
C ALA A 395 -13.71 32.45 38.32
N ILE A 396 -14.82 32.85 38.96
CA ILE A 396 -15.32 32.23 40.19
C ILE A 396 -15.69 30.75 39.95
N ASN A 397 -16.35 30.46 38.83
CA ASN A 397 -16.69 29.08 38.46
C ASN A 397 -15.45 28.24 38.15
N ALA A 398 -14.45 28.81 37.45
CA ALA A 398 -13.18 28.17 37.19
C ALA A 398 -12.42 27.82 38.49
N ILE A 399 -12.37 28.75 39.46
CA ILE A 399 -11.77 28.53 40.79
C ILE A 399 -12.48 27.39 41.52
N LYS A 400 -13.82 27.35 41.48
CA LYS A 400 -14.60 26.25 42.07
C LYS A 400 -14.26 24.90 41.43
N LEU A 401 -14.09 24.86 40.10
CA LEU A 401 -13.73 23.64 39.36
C LEU A 401 -12.31 23.15 39.71
N ILE A 402 -11.34 24.06 39.85
CA ILE A 402 -9.95 23.74 40.23
C ILE A 402 -9.87 23.24 41.69
N ASN A 403 -10.63 23.85 42.59
CA ASN A 403 -10.66 23.49 44.01
C ASN A 403 -11.47 22.22 44.31
N LYS A 404 -12.29 21.75 43.37
CA LYS A 404 -13.00 20.48 43.49
C LYS A 404 -11.97 19.35 43.54
N LYS A 405 -11.91 18.58 44.64
CA LYS A 405 -11.06 17.38 44.76
C LYS A 405 -11.22 16.55 43.47
N LYS A 406 -10.11 16.27 42.76
CA LYS A 406 -10.10 15.36 41.59
C LYS A 406 -10.86 14.10 42.00
N LYS A 407 -12.12 13.94 41.59
CA LYS A 407 -12.69 12.61 41.52
C LYS A 407 -11.82 11.93 40.49
N ARG A 408 -11.06 10.91 40.90
CA ARG A 408 -10.56 9.90 39.96
C ARG A 408 -11.80 9.23 39.34
N THR A 409 -12.47 9.92 38.43
CA THR A 409 -13.30 9.26 37.45
C THR A 409 -12.33 8.68 36.44
N LEU A 410 -11.83 7.49 36.76
CA LEU A 410 -11.76 6.43 35.75
C LEU A 410 -13.21 6.23 35.27
N LYS A 411 -13.75 7.20 34.51
CA LYS A 411 -14.79 6.84 33.57
C LYS A 411 -14.03 6.01 32.54
N PRO A 412 -14.36 4.74 32.32
CA PRO A 412 -13.96 4.12 31.08
C PRO A 412 -14.42 5.10 30.01
N SER A 413 -13.48 5.59 29.19
CA SER A 413 -13.81 6.13 27.90
C SER A 413 -14.85 5.18 27.32
N TYR A 414 -16.09 5.66 27.21
CA TYR A 414 -17.15 4.92 26.56
C TYR A 414 -16.73 4.90 25.09
N VAL A 415 -15.85 3.95 24.76
CA VAL A 415 -15.56 3.53 23.41
C VAL A 415 -16.90 3.01 22.94
N PHE A 416 -17.58 3.79 22.12
CA PHE A 416 -18.69 3.29 21.33
C PHE A 416 -18.17 1.98 20.74
N SER A 417 -18.85 0.89 21.08
CA SER A 417 -18.51 -0.43 20.58
C SER A 417 -18.79 -0.44 19.09
N GLY A 418 -17.81 0.05 18.32
CA GLY A 418 -17.44 -0.61 17.08
C GLY A 418 -17.38 -2.09 17.40
N SER A 419 -18.04 -2.86 16.55
CA SER A 419 -18.14 -4.32 16.59
C SER A 419 -16.85 -4.95 17.13
N ILE A 420 -16.95 -6.12 17.77
CA ILE A 420 -15.78 -6.96 18.08
C ILE A 420 -14.79 -7.04 16.89
N ILE A 421 -15.27 -6.89 15.65
CA ILE A 421 -14.49 -6.74 14.42
C ILE A 421 -13.46 -5.58 14.46
N ASP A 422 -13.79 -4.40 14.99
CA ASP A 422 -12.87 -3.25 15.03
C ASP A 422 -11.79 -3.39 16.12
N ARG A 423 -12.14 -4.02 17.26
CA ARG A 423 -11.15 -4.37 18.30
C ARG A 423 -10.22 -5.50 17.86
N VAL A 424 -10.73 -6.45 17.09
CA VAL A 424 -9.93 -7.53 16.51
C VAL A 424 -9.00 -6.97 15.42
N SER A 425 -9.47 -6.05 14.57
CA SER A 425 -8.64 -5.40 13.53
C SER A 425 -7.47 -4.57 14.11
N THR A 426 -7.69 -3.87 15.22
CA THR A 426 -6.65 -3.09 15.91
C THR A 426 -5.72 -3.95 16.75
N PHE A 427 -6.22 -5.01 17.41
CA PHE A 427 -5.40 -5.96 18.14
C PHE A 427 -4.49 -6.77 17.19
N PHE A 428 -4.97 -7.12 15.99
CA PHE A 428 -4.13 -7.72 14.96
C PHE A 428 -3.14 -6.73 14.36
N SER A 429 -3.45 -5.44 14.20
CA SER A 429 -2.46 -4.49 13.64
C SER A 429 -1.34 -4.08 14.62
N SER A 430 -1.59 -4.05 15.93
CA SER A 430 -0.52 -3.88 16.94
C SER A 430 0.28 -5.16 17.18
N THR A 431 -0.37 -6.33 17.13
CA THR A 431 0.31 -7.62 17.26
C THR A 431 1.05 -7.99 15.96
N ILE A 432 0.56 -7.60 14.78
CA ILE A 432 1.29 -7.70 13.50
C ILE A 432 2.46 -6.72 13.47
N LYS A 433 2.38 -5.54 14.11
CA LYS A 433 3.56 -4.66 14.30
C LYS A 433 4.60 -5.24 15.28
N MET A 434 4.19 -6.02 16.29
CA MET A 434 5.14 -6.74 17.17
C MET A 434 5.65 -8.05 16.55
N ILE A 435 4.84 -8.78 15.79
CA ILE A 435 5.21 -10.03 15.11
C ILE A 435 6.02 -9.74 13.82
N HIS A 436 5.83 -8.60 13.16
CA HIS A 436 6.72 -8.17 12.07
C HIS A 436 8.15 -7.83 12.53
N ASN A 437 8.37 -7.65 13.83
CA ASN A 437 9.71 -7.52 14.42
C ASN A 437 10.27 -8.84 14.99
N VAL A 438 9.55 -9.96 14.84
CA VAL A 438 10.10 -11.30 15.06
C VAL A 438 9.96 -12.08 13.75
N ARG A 439 10.62 -11.61 12.70
CA ARG A 439 10.94 -12.46 11.55
C ARG A 439 11.99 -13.47 11.99
N THR A 440 11.55 -14.65 12.38
CA THR A 440 12.30 -15.88 12.14
C THR A 440 12.25 -16.18 10.63
N TYR A 441 13.14 -15.56 9.87
CA TYR A 441 13.51 -16.03 8.53
C TYR A 441 15.03 -15.99 8.41
N SER A 442 15.59 -17.19 8.23
CA SER A 442 16.88 -17.50 7.60
C SER A 442 17.94 -16.40 7.57
N LYS A 443 18.99 -16.62 8.35
CA LYS A 443 20.05 -15.70 8.78
C LYS A 443 21.03 -15.18 7.71
N ASN A 444 20.79 -15.30 6.40
CA ASN A 444 21.93 -15.20 5.47
C ASN A 444 21.95 -14.12 4.37
N GLU A 445 20.87 -13.42 4.02
CA GLU A 445 20.98 -12.33 3.01
C GLU A 445 19.97 -11.19 3.27
N GLU A 446 20.35 -10.25 4.14
CA GLU A 446 19.58 -9.02 4.36
C GLU A 446 19.77 -8.08 3.15
N THR A 447 18.66 -7.72 2.48
CA THR A 447 18.62 -6.69 1.44
C THR A 447 17.74 -5.53 1.88
N PHE A 448 18.07 -4.30 1.50
CA PHE A 448 17.30 -3.09 1.81
C PHE A 448 17.16 -2.20 0.58
N ILE A 449 16.12 -1.38 0.53
CA ILE A 449 15.85 -0.47 -0.60
C ILE A 449 16.47 0.89 -0.30
N CYS A 450 17.26 1.44 -1.23
CA CYS A 450 17.81 2.77 -1.09
C CYS A 450 16.71 3.84 -1.14
N GLY A 451 16.56 4.63 -0.07
CA GLY A 451 15.58 5.72 -0.02
C GLY A 451 15.76 6.81 -1.07
N LYS A 452 16.91 6.87 -1.76
CA LYS A 452 17.19 7.86 -2.81
C LYS A 452 16.96 7.35 -4.23
N CYS A 453 17.48 6.17 -4.58
CA CYS A 453 17.39 5.63 -5.95
C CYS A 453 16.42 4.44 -6.09
N GLY A 454 15.84 3.95 -5.00
CA GLY A 454 14.84 2.88 -5.01
C GLY A 454 15.39 1.48 -5.31
N GLN A 455 16.70 1.30 -5.45
CA GLN A 455 17.32 0.00 -5.74
C GLN A 455 17.46 -0.89 -4.51
N ILE A 456 17.34 -2.20 -4.70
CA ILE A 456 17.54 -3.23 -3.68
C ILE A 456 19.05 -3.48 -3.53
N ILE A 457 19.57 -3.27 -2.32
CA ILE A 457 20.99 -3.37 -1.97
C ILE A 457 21.17 -4.49 -0.94
N SER A 458 22.11 -5.40 -1.19
CA SER A 458 22.55 -6.37 -0.17
C SER A 458 23.35 -5.66 0.92
N ARG A 459 23.10 -5.98 2.20
CA ARG A 459 23.86 -5.46 3.34
C ARG A 459 25.37 -5.79 3.27
N LYS A 460 25.76 -6.79 2.46
CA LYS A 460 27.17 -7.10 2.14
C LYS A 460 27.76 -6.23 1.02
N ALA A 461 26.94 -5.68 0.14
CA ALA A 461 27.39 -4.81 -0.95
C ALA A 461 27.66 -3.38 -0.48
N SER A 462 27.01 -2.93 0.60
CA SER A 462 27.23 -1.59 1.18
C SER A 462 28.55 -1.45 1.96
N SER A 463 29.26 -2.55 2.21
CA SER A 463 30.56 -2.58 2.89
C SER A 463 31.75 -2.70 1.94
N GLY A 464 31.51 -2.85 0.64
CA GLY A 464 32.54 -2.86 -0.39
C GLY A 464 33.02 -1.44 -0.70
N SER A 465 34.28 -1.14 -0.32
CA SER A 465 35.01 0.08 -0.69
C SER A 465 34.85 1.33 0.19
N LEU A 466 34.84 1.17 1.52
CA LEU A 466 35.21 2.23 2.46
C LEU A 466 36.52 1.83 3.14
N THR A 467 37.64 2.20 2.54
CA THR A 467 38.97 2.03 3.12
C THR A 467 39.19 3.09 4.20
N GLY A 468 39.21 2.64 5.47
CA GLY A 468 39.63 3.42 6.64
C GLY A 468 38.54 4.34 7.20
N LEU A 469 38.36 4.28 8.53
CA LEU A 469 37.71 5.31 9.38
C LEU A 469 36.17 5.34 9.48
N LEU A 470 35.44 4.28 9.13
CA LEU A 470 34.02 4.16 9.50
C LEU A 470 33.75 2.79 10.11
N GLU A 471 33.22 2.75 11.34
CA GLU A 471 32.75 1.50 11.96
C GLU A 471 31.75 0.81 11.01
N LYS A 472 32.19 -0.32 10.43
CA LYS A 472 31.49 -1.11 9.40
C LYS A 472 30.08 -1.56 9.80
N SER A 473 29.67 -1.38 11.05
CA SER A 473 28.40 -1.86 11.61
C SER A 473 27.24 -0.87 11.43
N ARG A 474 27.47 0.45 11.40
CA ARG A 474 26.37 1.44 11.50
C ARG A 474 26.00 2.14 10.19
N PHE A 475 26.96 2.35 9.29
CA PHE A 475 26.73 3.00 7.99
C PHE A 475 27.39 2.24 6.84
N GLY A 476 26.85 2.39 5.64
CA GLY A 476 27.36 1.77 4.41
C GLY A 476 27.17 2.69 3.21
N LYS A 477 27.77 2.36 2.06
CA LYS A 477 27.68 3.19 0.85
C LYS A 477 26.80 2.52 -0.20
N CYS A 478 25.94 3.28 -0.87
CA CYS A 478 25.22 2.75 -2.03
C CYS A 478 26.19 2.55 -3.21
N PRO A 479 26.30 1.35 -3.80
CA PRO A 479 27.20 1.12 -4.92
C PRO A 479 26.75 1.83 -6.21
N GLN A 480 25.48 2.25 -6.30
CA GLN A 480 24.92 2.90 -7.49
C GLN A 480 24.96 4.43 -7.43
N CYS A 481 24.63 5.03 -6.28
CA CYS A 481 24.58 6.50 -6.14
C CYS A 481 25.68 7.08 -5.24
N ASN A 482 26.56 6.25 -4.69
CA ASN A 482 27.69 6.63 -3.85
C ASN A 482 27.34 7.43 -2.57
N LYS A 483 26.07 7.52 -2.18
CA LYS A 483 25.64 8.15 -0.92
C LYS A 483 25.85 7.23 0.28
N ILE A 484 26.13 7.83 1.43
CA ILE A 484 26.24 7.16 2.72
C ILE A 484 24.82 6.90 3.24
N LEU A 485 24.58 5.67 3.66
CA LEU A 485 23.29 5.16 4.12
C LEU A 485 23.43 4.65 5.56
N CYS A 486 22.40 4.88 6.37
CA CYS A 486 22.30 4.24 7.68
C CYS A 486 21.93 2.76 7.51
N ASN A 487 22.74 1.83 8.02
CA ASN A 487 22.45 0.39 7.93
C ASN A 487 21.23 -0.03 8.77
N ASN A 488 20.75 0.83 9.69
CA ASN A 488 19.58 0.58 10.54
C ASN A 488 18.25 0.94 9.83
N CYS A 489 18.18 2.09 9.16
CA CYS A 489 16.94 2.57 8.54
C CYS A 489 16.99 2.73 7.01
N ALA A 490 18.13 2.43 6.39
CA ALA A 490 18.39 2.52 4.94
C ALA A 490 18.22 3.92 4.31
N ASP A 491 18.10 4.96 5.15
CA ASP A 491 17.96 6.34 4.68
C ASP A 491 19.31 6.97 4.36
N ALA A 492 19.29 7.92 3.42
CA ALA A 492 20.48 8.63 2.98
C ALA A 492 20.87 9.69 4.02
N VAL A 493 22.13 9.65 4.46
CA VAL A 493 22.65 10.64 5.40
C VAL A 493 23.40 11.71 4.61
N LEU A 494 23.01 12.96 4.84
CA LEU A 494 23.69 14.13 4.29
C LEU A 494 24.82 14.49 5.25
N ILE A 495 26.04 14.66 4.73
CA ILE A 495 27.19 15.15 5.50
C ILE A 495 27.52 16.52 4.92
N GLY A 496 27.54 17.55 5.77
CA GLY A 496 28.01 18.88 5.38
C GLY A 496 29.53 18.91 5.20
N ASP A 497 30.04 19.79 4.35
CA ASP A 497 31.48 19.96 4.16
C ASP A 497 32.13 20.42 5.48
N GLY A 498 33.03 19.59 6.03
CA GLY A 498 33.77 19.87 7.27
C GLY A 498 33.14 19.31 8.56
N GLU A 499 32.06 18.52 8.48
CA GLU A 499 31.47 17.87 9.65
C GLU A 499 32.23 16.59 10.06
N ILE A 500 32.54 16.48 11.35
CA ILE A 500 33.30 15.40 11.99
C ILE A 500 32.40 14.31 12.62
N SER A 501 31.08 14.50 12.62
CA SER A 501 30.11 13.59 13.20
C SER A 501 28.93 13.36 12.25
N ILE A 502 28.47 12.12 12.12
CA ILE A 502 27.36 11.74 11.24
C ILE A 502 26.20 11.24 12.11
N SER A 503 25.06 11.92 12.05
CA SER A 503 23.82 11.50 12.73
C SER A 503 22.75 11.14 11.71
N CYS A 504 22.06 10.01 11.92
CA CYS A 504 20.91 9.68 11.09
C CYS A 504 19.65 10.40 11.62
N PRO A 505 19.01 11.29 10.83
CA PRO A 505 17.88 12.10 11.30
C PRO A 505 16.62 11.29 11.61
N LYS A 506 16.58 10.01 11.21
CA LYS A 506 15.40 9.14 11.33
C LYS A 506 15.46 8.18 12.50
N CYS A 507 16.65 7.71 12.85
CA CYS A 507 16.84 6.74 13.93
C CYS A 507 17.77 7.25 15.04
N ASN A 508 18.25 8.50 14.95
CA ASN A 508 19.17 9.13 15.90
C ASN A 508 20.43 8.30 16.19
N VAL A 509 20.82 7.44 15.25
CA VAL A 509 22.07 6.69 15.34
C VAL A 509 23.20 7.67 15.01
N GLU A 510 24.02 7.95 16.01
CA GLU A 510 25.21 8.79 15.91
C GLU A 510 26.45 7.91 15.80
N LEU A 511 27.41 8.39 15.01
CA LEU A 511 28.79 7.94 15.03
C LEU A 511 29.60 9.09 15.62
N GLU A 512 29.96 8.96 16.89
CA GLU A 512 31.04 9.74 17.50
C GLU A 512 32.37 9.09 17.08
N GLU A 513 33.35 9.89 16.68
CA GLU A 513 34.67 9.48 16.17
C GLU A 513 35.30 8.31 16.96
N ILE A 514 35.91 7.35 16.24
CA ILE A 514 37.32 7.44 15.80
C ILE A 514 37.47 6.91 14.36
#